data_AF-A0AAD7P694-F1
#
_entry.id   AF-A0AAD7P694-F1
#
_cell.length_a   1.000
_cell.length_b   1.000
_cell.length_c   1.000
_cell.angle_alpha   90.00
_cell.angle_beta   90.00
_cell.angle_gamma   90.00
#
_symmetry.space_group_name_H-M   'P 1'
#
loop_
_entity.id
_entity.type
_entity.pdbx_description
1 polymer ?
#
loop_
_entity_poly.entity_id
_entity_poly.type
_entity_poly.pdbx_seq_one_letter_code
_entity_poly.pdbx_strand_id
1 'polypeptide(L)'
;MPPISWSNMTYYYETILPRTQTYEVAHFTKTDSRLANNGIPHEVHKLCCRLNYKALRFASPIEEMGKKIFNMLREKGPSLVLHLRYEMDMVAFFGCNEGCNAEEIEDLTKMRGRDRLLKRKDGLCPLTPEETALTLLALDTDGNIQVYIGAGDIYKAEKRMRSLNCAFPTLIKKETLLEPSELEHFRNHSNQMAALDYYV
;
A
#
# COMPACT_ATOMS: atom_id res chain seq x y z
N MET A 1 25.18 -2.44 -14.99
CA MET A 1 25.01 -3.89 -15.28
C MET A 1 23.72 -4.39 -14.65
N PRO A 2 22.97 -5.34 -15.25
CA PRO A 2 21.83 -5.93 -14.58
C PRO A 2 22.31 -6.80 -13.41
N PRO A 3 21.74 -6.65 -12.20
CA PRO A 3 22.05 -7.57 -11.10
C PRO A 3 21.52 -8.97 -11.39
N ILE A 4 22.15 -9.98 -10.80
CA ILE A 4 21.63 -11.35 -10.83
C ILE A 4 20.51 -11.46 -9.79
N SER A 5 19.29 -11.66 -10.27
CA SER A 5 18.13 -11.89 -9.41
C SER A 5 18.35 -13.11 -8.54
N TRP A 6 17.92 -13.07 -7.27
CA TRP A 6 18.07 -14.18 -6.32
C TRP A 6 19.52 -14.61 -6.05
N SER A 7 20.48 -13.69 -6.22
CA SER A 7 21.88 -13.94 -5.84
C SER A 7 22.04 -14.19 -4.34
N ASN A 8 23.18 -14.77 -3.96
CA ASN A 8 23.62 -14.94 -2.58
C ASN A 8 24.71 -13.91 -2.24
N MET A 9 25.19 -13.91 -0.98
CA MET A 9 26.22 -12.95 -0.54
C MET A 9 27.51 -13.04 -1.36
N THR A 10 27.89 -14.23 -1.82
CA THR A 10 29.12 -14.48 -2.59
C THR A 10 29.16 -13.66 -3.88
N TYR A 11 28.03 -13.51 -4.59
CA TYR A 11 27.95 -12.64 -5.77
C TYR A 11 28.39 -11.20 -5.47
N TYR A 12 28.01 -10.67 -4.32
CA TYR A 12 28.37 -9.31 -3.93
C TYR A 12 29.85 -9.21 -3.57
N TYR A 13 30.40 -10.19 -2.85
CA TYR A 13 31.82 -10.18 -2.45
C TYR A 13 32.78 -10.48 -3.59
N GLU A 14 32.45 -11.41 -4.48
CA GLU A 14 33.39 -11.89 -5.50
C GLU A 14 33.20 -11.18 -6.84
N THR A 15 32.00 -10.67 -7.15
CA THR A 15 31.73 -10.03 -8.44
C THR A 15 31.52 -8.53 -8.32
N ILE A 16 30.65 -8.08 -7.40
CA ILE A 16 30.31 -6.66 -7.30
C ILE A 16 31.43 -5.87 -6.65
N LEU A 17 31.89 -6.29 -5.47
CA LEU A 17 32.89 -5.56 -4.69
C LEU A 17 34.20 -5.32 -5.47
N PRO A 18 34.81 -6.30 -6.16
CA PRO A 18 36.04 -6.04 -6.93
C PRO A 18 35.80 -5.07 -8.10
N ARG A 19 34.64 -5.16 -8.75
CA ARG A 19 34.28 -4.21 -9.83
C ARG A 19 34.08 -2.81 -9.28
N THR A 20 33.42 -2.66 -8.14
CA THR A 20 33.25 -1.35 -7.48
C THR A 20 34.60 -0.80 -7.01
N GLN A 21 35.54 -1.65 -6.58
CA GLN A 21 36.91 -1.21 -6.25
C GLN A 21 37.69 -0.74 -7.49
N THR A 22 37.50 -1.37 -8.64
CA THR A 22 38.18 -0.97 -9.90
C THR A 22 37.59 0.27 -10.54
N TYR A 23 36.26 0.38 -10.58
CA TYR A 23 35.54 1.43 -11.32
C TYR A 23 35.00 2.56 -10.43
N GLU A 24 35.15 2.43 -9.11
CA GLU A 24 34.66 3.32 -8.03
C GLU A 24 33.13 3.44 -7.93
N VAL A 25 32.42 3.38 -9.05
CA VAL A 25 30.96 3.53 -9.14
C VAL A 25 30.35 2.34 -9.85
N ALA A 26 29.28 1.77 -9.27
CA ALA A 26 28.50 0.71 -9.87
C ALA A 26 27.03 1.14 -10.03
N HIS A 27 26.53 1.13 -11.26
CA HIS A 27 25.12 1.41 -11.56
C HIS A 27 24.37 0.11 -11.96
N PHE A 28 23.30 -0.19 -11.23
CA PHE A 28 22.42 -1.32 -11.47
C PHE A 28 21.15 -0.88 -12.22
N THR A 29 20.87 -1.50 -13.37
CA THR A 29 19.77 -1.08 -14.25
C THR A 29 18.41 -1.74 -13.94
N LYS A 30 18.38 -2.76 -13.08
CA LYS A 30 17.17 -3.52 -12.67
C LYS A 30 17.17 -3.75 -11.16
N THR A 31 17.09 -2.68 -10.39
CA THR A 31 17.16 -2.74 -8.91
C THR A 31 15.97 -3.43 -8.26
N ASP A 32 14.88 -3.63 -9.01
CA ASP A 32 13.74 -4.48 -8.65
C ASP A 32 14.10 -5.97 -8.54
N SER A 33 15.12 -6.41 -9.29
CA SER A 33 15.79 -7.70 -9.12
C SER A 33 16.73 -7.60 -7.91
N ARG A 34 16.16 -7.84 -6.73
CA ARG A 34 16.69 -7.51 -5.40
C ARG A 34 18.16 -7.88 -5.14
N LEU A 35 18.71 -7.20 -4.13
CA LEU A 35 19.87 -7.60 -3.32
C LEU A 35 19.80 -9.07 -2.90
N ALA A 36 20.94 -9.67 -2.55
CA ALA A 36 21.01 -11.06 -2.13
C ALA A 36 19.90 -11.38 -1.13
N ASN A 37 19.12 -12.44 -1.39
CA ASN A 37 18.09 -12.93 -0.46
C ASN A 37 18.26 -14.43 -0.17
N ASN A 38 19.10 -15.10 -0.95
CA ASN A 38 19.33 -16.54 -0.82
C ASN A 38 20.58 -16.82 0.01
N GLY A 39 20.47 -17.79 0.92
CA GLY A 39 21.60 -18.23 1.74
C GLY A 39 22.15 -17.15 2.69
N ILE A 40 21.38 -16.11 3.00
CA ILE A 40 21.76 -15.11 3.99
C ILE A 40 21.55 -15.68 5.40
N PRO A 41 22.55 -15.60 6.30
CA PRO A 41 22.38 -15.99 7.69
C PRO A 41 21.22 -15.22 8.33
N HIS A 42 20.39 -15.92 9.13
CA HIS A 42 19.19 -15.35 9.76
C HIS A 42 19.43 -14.03 10.49
N GLU A 43 20.54 -13.94 11.22
CA GLU A 43 20.91 -12.73 11.97
C GLU A 43 21.23 -11.54 11.06
N VAL A 44 21.82 -11.78 9.89
CA VAL A 44 22.07 -10.73 8.89
C VAL A 44 20.74 -10.25 8.31
N HIS A 45 19.81 -11.15 8.01
CA HIS A 45 18.49 -10.77 7.49
C HIS A 45 17.71 -9.91 8.50
N LYS A 46 17.67 -10.33 9.78
CA LYS A 46 17.08 -9.52 10.87
C LYS A 46 17.72 -8.14 10.98
N LEU A 47 19.05 -8.07 10.90
CA LEU A 47 19.77 -6.81 10.96
C LEU A 47 19.40 -5.92 9.78
N CYS A 48 19.38 -6.43 8.55
CA CYS A 48 18.96 -5.69 7.36
C CYS A 48 17.54 -5.14 7.50
N CYS A 49 16.58 -5.95 7.95
CA CYS A 49 15.21 -5.50 8.20
C CYS A 49 15.16 -4.39 9.25
N ARG A 50 15.87 -4.56 10.38
CA ARG A 50 15.91 -3.56 11.45
C ARG A 50 16.57 -2.26 11.02
N LEU A 51 17.65 -2.33 10.25
CA LEU A 51 18.34 -1.16 9.71
C LEU A 51 17.45 -0.41 8.73
N ASN A 52 16.86 -1.11 7.75
CA ASN A 52 15.94 -0.49 6.79
C ASN A 52 14.74 0.14 7.47
N TYR A 53 14.14 -0.54 8.44
CA TYR A 53 13.02 0.00 9.22
C TYR A 53 13.41 1.28 10.00
N LYS A 54 14.63 1.34 10.53
CA LYS A 54 15.10 2.52 11.27
C LYS A 54 15.54 3.67 10.36
N ALA A 55 16.12 3.35 9.21
CA ALA A 55 16.71 4.31 8.28
C ALA A 55 15.67 4.94 7.34
N LEU A 56 14.64 4.18 6.94
CA LEU A 56 13.55 4.71 6.13
C LEU A 56 12.64 5.56 7.01
N ARG A 57 12.83 6.88 6.92
CA ARG A 57 12.02 7.90 7.57
C ARG A 57 11.34 8.76 6.52
N PHE A 58 10.17 9.27 6.86
CA PHE A 58 9.48 10.21 5.99
C PHE A 58 10.21 11.55 5.99
N ALA A 59 10.10 12.28 4.88
CA ALA A 59 10.56 13.65 4.83
C ALA A 59 9.77 14.50 5.84
N SER A 60 10.39 15.52 6.42
CA SER A 60 9.78 16.35 7.47
C SER A 60 8.37 16.85 7.15
N PRO A 61 8.06 17.32 5.92
CA PRO A 61 6.70 17.77 5.59
C PRO A 61 5.63 16.66 5.74
N ILE A 62 5.97 15.42 5.40
CA ILE A 62 5.07 14.27 5.52
C ILE A 62 4.92 13.88 6.99
N GLU A 63 6.01 13.87 7.77
CA GLU A 63 5.91 13.57 9.21
C GLU A 63 5.09 14.61 9.97
N GLU A 64 5.29 15.89 9.69
CA GLU A 64 4.56 16.98 10.35
C GLU A 64 3.07 16.92 10.01
N MET A 65 2.73 16.73 8.74
CA MET A 65 1.34 16.60 8.31
C MET A 65 0.69 15.30 8.81
N GLY A 66 1.40 14.17 8.75
CA GLY A 66 0.93 12.90 9.29
C GLY A 66 0.68 12.97 10.80
N LYS A 67 1.59 13.59 11.58
CA LYS A 67 1.38 13.86 13.02
C LYS A 67 0.15 14.72 13.25
N LYS A 68 -0.08 15.74 12.42
CA LYS A 68 -1.28 16.59 12.52
C LYS A 68 -2.55 15.76 12.33
N ILE A 69 -2.64 14.96 11.26
CA ILE A 69 -3.80 14.10 10.99
C ILE A 69 -4.02 13.13 12.17
N PHE A 70 -2.96 12.48 12.63
CA PHE A 70 -3.02 11.55 13.77
C PHE A 70 -3.53 12.23 15.05
N ASN A 71 -3.04 13.43 15.36
CA ASN A 71 -3.48 14.18 16.54
C ASN A 71 -4.97 14.56 16.44
N MET A 72 -5.43 15.01 15.26
CA MET A 72 -6.84 15.34 15.04
C MET A 72 -7.78 14.13 15.19
N LEU A 73 -7.34 12.94 14.76
CA LEU A 73 -8.07 11.70 15.00
C LEU A 73 -8.13 11.39 16.51
N ARG A 74 -6.96 11.41 17.16
CA ARG A 74 -6.83 11.12 18.60
C ARG A 74 -7.64 12.06 19.49
N GLU A 75 -7.73 13.34 19.15
CA GLU A 75 -8.54 14.32 19.87
C GLU A 75 -10.05 14.02 19.81
N LYS A 76 -10.52 13.43 18.71
CA LYS A 76 -11.92 13.04 18.53
C LYS A 76 -12.27 11.73 19.24
N GLY A 77 -11.29 10.88 19.51
CA GLY A 77 -11.46 9.64 20.28
C GLY A 77 -10.76 8.44 19.66
N PRO A 78 -11.10 7.21 20.10
CA PRO A 78 -10.62 5.99 19.48
C PRO A 78 -11.05 5.89 18.01
N SER A 79 -10.11 5.48 17.15
CA SER A 79 -10.35 5.36 15.72
C SER A 79 -9.88 3.99 15.20
N LEU A 80 -10.60 3.45 14.22
CA LEU A 80 -10.18 2.32 13.40
C LEU A 80 -9.54 2.84 12.12
N VAL A 81 -8.32 2.41 11.81
CA VAL A 81 -7.62 2.77 10.56
C VAL A 81 -7.75 1.62 9.57
N LEU A 82 -8.32 1.90 8.40
CA LEU A 82 -8.52 0.92 7.33
C LEU A 82 -7.76 1.35 6.08
N HIS A 83 -6.82 0.50 5.66
CA HIS A 83 -6.19 0.62 4.35
C HIS A 83 -6.98 -0.19 3.32
N LEU A 84 -7.73 0.50 2.45
CA LEU A 84 -8.55 -0.14 1.42
C LEU A 84 -7.83 -0.12 0.07
N ARG A 85 -7.17 -1.22 -0.27
CA ARG A 85 -6.48 -1.39 -1.54
C ARG A 85 -7.40 -1.93 -2.64
N TYR A 86 -8.44 -1.16 -2.95
CA TYR A 86 -9.49 -1.51 -3.94
C TYR A 86 -9.50 -0.53 -5.13
N GLU A 87 -8.32 -0.15 -5.59
CA GLU A 87 -8.12 0.65 -6.81
C GLU A 87 -8.25 -0.23 -8.07
N MET A 88 -8.62 0.38 -9.20
CA MET A 88 -8.92 -0.34 -10.44
C MET A 88 -7.73 -1.18 -10.95
N ASP A 89 -6.52 -0.65 -10.85
CA ASP A 89 -5.28 -1.35 -11.24
C ASP A 89 -5.03 -2.58 -10.37
N MET A 90 -5.31 -2.50 -9.07
CA MET A 90 -5.17 -3.61 -8.14
C MET A 90 -6.21 -4.70 -8.38
N VAL A 91 -7.48 -4.33 -8.53
CA VAL A 91 -8.56 -5.29 -8.83
C VAL A 91 -8.28 -6.00 -10.16
N ALA A 92 -7.87 -5.26 -11.19
CA ALA A 92 -7.49 -5.82 -12.49
C ALA A 92 -6.27 -6.74 -12.39
N PHE A 93 -5.22 -6.35 -11.65
CA PHE A 93 -3.98 -7.11 -11.51
C PHE A 93 -4.19 -8.50 -10.91
N PHE A 94 -5.07 -8.62 -9.91
CA PHE A 94 -5.41 -9.88 -9.26
C PHE A 94 -6.53 -10.65 -9.96
N GLY A 95 -7.23 -10.02 -10.92
CA GLY A 95 -8.33 -10.64 -11.66
C GLY A 95 -9.54 -10.95 -10.77
N CYS A 96 -9.83 -10.10 -9.80
CA CYS A 96 -10.94 -10.31 -8.87
C CYS A 96 -12.23 -9.75 -9.47
N ASN A 97 -13.19 -10.63 -9.71
CA ASN A 97 -14.46 -10.27 -10.38
C ASN A 97 -15.65 -10.32 -9.40
N GLU A 98 -15.41 -10.65 -8.13
CA GLU A 98 -16.43 -10.80 -7.11
C GLU A 98 -17.19 -9.49 -6.92
N GLY A 99 -18.51 -9.56 -7.02
CA GLY A 99 -19.39 -8.39 -6.97
C GLY A 99 -19.36 -7.50 -8.22
N CYS A 100 -18.60 -7.85 -9.26
CA CYS A 100 -18.58 -7.11 -10.53
C CYS A 100 -19.71 -7.56 -11.48
N ASN A 101 -20.25 -6.61 -12.24
CA ASN A 101 -21.16 -6.90 -13.35
C ASN A 101 -20.38 -7.19 -14.65
N ALA A 102 -21.09 -7.56 -15.73
CA ALA A 102 -20.45 -7.93 -16.99
C ALA A 102 -19.58 -6.81 -17.60
N GLU A 103 -20.03 -5.56 -17.50
CA GLU A 103 -19.30 -4.37 -17.98
C GLU A 103 -18.03 -4.12 -17.15
N GLU A 104 -18.14 -4.16 -15.81
CA GLU A 104 -17.01 -4.03 -14.89
C GLU A 104 -15.97 -5.13 -15.13
N ILE A 105 -16.41 -6.37 -15.38
CA ILE A 105 -15.52 -7.48 -15.72
C ILE A 105 -14.80 -7.22 -17.04
N GLU A 106 -15.49 -6.68 -18.04
CA GLU A 106 -14.90 -6.33 -19.33
C GLU A 106 -13.84 -5.23 -19.19
N ASP A 107 -14.14 -4.16 -18.44
CA ASP A 107 -13.20 -3.07 -18.15
C ASP A 107 -11.92 -3.58 -17.47
N LEU A 108 -12.08 -4.38 -16.40
CA LEU A 108 -10.97 -4.98 -15.67
C LEU A 108 -10.17 -5.95 -16.57
N THR A 109 -10.85 -6.68 -17.45
CA THR A 109 -10.23 -7.60 -18.42
C THR A 109 -9.39 -6.85 -19.45
N LYS A 110 -9.87 -5.70 -19.95
CA LYS A 110 -9.11 -4.84 -20.86
C LYS A 110 -7.84 -4.31 -20.19
N MET A 111 -7.93 -3.91 -18.92
CA MET A 111 -6.79 -3.38 -18.17
C MET A 111 -5.72 -4.44 -17.87
N ARG A 112 -6.09 -5.66 -17.48
CA ARG A 112 -5.12 -6.69 -17.04
C ARG A 112 -4.23 -7.25 -18.17
N GLY A 113 -4.59 -7.06 -19.43
CA GLY A 113 -3.94 -7.77 -20.55
C GLY A 113 -4.22 -9.29 -20.48
N ARG A 114 -3.42 -10.15 -21.13
CA ARG A 114 -3.70 -11.60 -21.21
C ARG A 114 -4.13 -12.22 -19.88
N ASP A 115 -5.07 -13.17 -19.99
CA ASP A 115 -5.82 -13.79 -18.90
C ASP A 115 -4.92 -14.30 -17.76
N ARG A 116 -4.87 -13.55 -16.67
CA ARG A 116 -4.27 -14.01 -15.42
C ARG A 116 -5.34 -14.79 -14.65
N LEU A 117 -4.98 -15.99 -14.21
CA LEU A 117 -5.83 -16.88 -13.41
C LEU A 117 -6.50 -16.10 -12.25
N LEU A 118 -7.79 -16.36 -12.00
CA LEU A 118 -8.55 -15.80 -10.88
C LEU A 118 -7.89 -16.19 -9.55
N LYS A 119 -7.31 -15.23 -8.82
CA LYS A 119 -6.49 -15.50 -7.63
C LYS A 119 -7.26 -15.44 -6.30
N ARG A 120 -8.61 -15.43 -6.35
CA ARG A 120 -9.44 -15.36 -5.13
C ARG A 120 -9.20 -16.52 -4.19
N LYS A 121 -9.10 -17.74 -4.73
CA LYS A 121 -8.87 -18.96 -3.94
C LYS A 121 -7.50 -18.99 -3.25
N ASP A 122 -6.53 -18.25 -3.79
CA ASP A 122 -5.19 -18.12 -3.21
C ASP A 122 -5.12 -17.06 -2.11
N GLY A 123 -6.24 -16.39 -1.80
CA GLY A 123 -6.30 -15.31 -0.81
C GLY A 123 -5.62 -14.02 -1.28
N LEU A 124 -5.39 -13.85 -2.58
CA LEU A 124 -4.67 -12.70 -3.13
C LEU A 124 -5.58 -11.54 -3.57
N CYS A 125 -6.89 -11.76 -3.59
CA CYS A 125 -7.84 -10.68 -3.85
C CYS A 125 -8.02 -9.81 -2.60
N PRO A 126 -7.97 -8.46 -2.74
CA PRO A 126 -8.37 -7.58 -1.65
C PRO A 126 -9.84 -7.85 -1.30
N LEU A 127 -10.20 -7.64 -0.03
CA LEU A 127 -11.61 -7.62 0.36
C LEU A 127 -12.31 -6.48 -0.38
N THR A 128 -13.54 -6.72 -0.84
CA THR A 128 -14.36 -5.60 -1.31
C THR A 128 -14.73 -4.70 -0.11
N PRO A 129 -15.05 -3.42 -0.31
CA PRO A 129 -15.54 -2.58 0.79
C PRO A 129 -16.79 -3.14 1.47
N GLU A 130 -17.64 -3.86 0.75
CA GLU A 130 -18.80 -4.58 1.31
C GLU A 130 -18.37 -5.76 2.20
N GLU A 131 -17.42 -6.59 1.75
CA GLU A 131 -16.85 -7.69 2.56
C GLU A 131 -16.14 -7.15 3.80
N THR A 132 -15.46 -6.01 3.68
CA THR A 132 -14.80 -5.32 4.80
C THR A 132 -15.83 -4.88 5.84
N ALA A 133 -16.94 -4.26 5.41
CA ALA A 133 -18.02 -3.86 6.29
C ALA A 133 -18.62 -5.07 7.04
N LEU A 134 -18.92 -6.15 6.32
CA LEU A 134 -19.44 -7.39 6.92
C LEU A 134 -18.46 -8.00 7.92
N THR A 135 -17.16 -7.98 7.61
CA THR A 135 -16.13 -8.50 8.51
C THR A 135 -16.07 -7.71 9.80
N LEU A 136 -16.09 -6.38 9.73
CA LEU A 136 -16.03 -5.53 10.92
C LEU A 136 -17.28 -5.66 11.80
N LEU A 137 -18.46 -5.76 11.18
CA LEU A 137 -19.72 -6.03 11.89
C LEU A 137 -19.69 -7.40 12.58
N ALA A 138 -19.14 -8.42 11.92
CA ALA A 138 -19.01 -9.76 12.50
C ALA A 138 -18.01 -9.82 13.67
N LEU A 139 -17.05 -8.89 13.71
CA LEU A 139 -16.10 -8.71 14.81
C LEU A 139 -16.67 -7.86 15.97
N ASP A 140 -17.96 -7.53 15.93
CA ASP A 140 -18.64 -6.69 16.92
C ASP A 140 -18.00 -5.29 17.06
N THR A 141 -17.52 -4.75 15.94
CA THR A 141 -16.98 -3.39 15.90
C THR A 141 -18.12 -2.39 16.06
N ASP A 142 -18.00 -1.47 17.02
CA ASP A 142 -18.98 -0.41 17.24
C ASP A 142 -19.18 0.40 15.95
N GLY A 143 -20.40 0.39 15.41
CA GLY A 143 -20.75 1.15 14.19
C GLY A 143 -20.53 2.66 14.33
N ASN A 144 -20.49 3.20 15.55
CA ASN A 144 -20.21 4.62 15.79
C ASN A 144 -18.72 4.96 15.88
N ILE A 145 -17.83 3.96 15.88
CA ILE A 145 -16.38 4.21 15.94
C ILE A 145 -15.96 5.06 14.76
N GLN A 146 -15.05 6.01 15.00
CA GLN A 146 -14.46 6.77 13.91
C GLN A 146 -13.61 5.85 13.04
N VAL A 147 -13.84 5.85 11.73
CA VAL A 147 -13.08 5.02 10.79
C VAL A 147 -12.28 5.90 9.83
N TYR A 148 -10.95 5.90 9.93
CA TYR A 148 -10.07 6.56 8.97
C TYR A 148 -9.80 5.63 7.78
N ILE A 149 -10.03 6.12 6.56
CA ILE A 149 -9.82 5.38 5.32
C ILE A 149 -8.56 5.90 4.62
N GLY A 150 -7.51 5.09 4.63
CA GLY A 150 -6.35 5.24 3.76
C GLY A 150 -6.57 4.48 2.46
N ALA A 151 -6.81 5.19 1.36
CA ALA A 151 -7.02 4.56 0.06
C ALA A 151 -6.74 5.55 -1.07
N GLY A 152 -6.34 5.04 -2.23
CA GLY A 152 -6.43 5.79 -3.47
C GLY A 152 -7.87 5.87 -3.98
N ASP A 153 -8.01 6.05 -5.30
CA ASP A 153 -9.32 6.08 -5.96
C ASP A 153 -9.96 4.69 -5.96
N ILE A 154 -10.93 4.49 -5.07
CA ILE A 154 -11.68 3.23 -4.95
C ILE A 154 -12.50 2.99 -6.22
N TYR A 155 -12.32 1.84 -6.85
CA TYR A 155 -13.02 1.48 -8.08
C TYR A 155 -14.54 1.44 -7.86
N LYS A 156 -15.28 2.25 -8.64
CA LYS A 156 -16.74 2.42 -8.52
C LYS A 156 -17.17 2.78 -7.08
N ALA A 157 -16.46 3.72 -6.45
CA ALA A 157 -16.61 4.11 -5.04
C ALA A 157 -18.07 4.34 -4.61
N GLU A 158 -18.90 5.01 -5.41
CA GLU A 158 -20.30 5.29 -5.08
C GLU A 158 -21.12 4.02 -4.78
N LYS A 159 -20.88 2.96 -5.56
CA LYS A 159 -21.51 1.65 -5.37
C LYS A 159 -20.83 0.87 -4.24
N ARG A 160 -19.50 0.77 -4.27
CA ARG A 160 -18.74 -0.11 -3.38
C ARG A 160 -18.74 0.36 -1.93
N MET A 161 -18.60 1.65 -1.70
CA MET A 161 -18.53 2.21 -0.34
C MET A 161 -19.88 2.28 0.36
N ARG A 162 -21.00 2.02 -0.34
CA ARG A 162 -22.34 2.15 0.23
C ARG A 162 -22.52 1.32 1.50
N SER A 163 -22.17 0.04 1.47
CA SER A 163 -22.31 -0.84 2.64
C SER A 163 -21.42 -0.39 3.81
N LEU A 164 -20.19 0.04 3.52
CA LEU A 164 -19.28 0.52 4.55
C LEU A 164 -19.77 1.84 5.16
N ASN A 165 -20.26 2.78 4.35
CA ASN A 165 -20.86 4.04 4.79
C ASN A 165 -22.13 3.82 5.64
N CYS A 166 -22.95 2.82 5.29
CA CYS A 166 -24.13 2.48 6.08
C CYS A 166 -23.78 1.84 7.42
N ALA A 167 -22.73 1.01 7.47
CA ALA A 167 -22.29 0.34 8.71
C ALA A 167 -21.52 1.29 9.63
N PHE A 168 -20.73 2.21 9.06
CA PHE A 168 -19.88 3.16 9.77
C PHE A 168 -20.13 4.58 9.21
N PRO A 169 -21.09 5.34 9.76
CA PRO A 169 -21.42 6.68 9.26
C PRO A 169 -20.30 7.71 9.52
N THR A 170 -19.38 7.45 10.43
CA THR A 170 -18.26 8.32 10.84
C THR A 170 -16.97 7.98 10.07
N LEU A 171 -17.09 7.76 8.77
CA LEU A 171 -15.94 7.56 7.87
C LEU A 171 -15.24 8.88 7.56
N ILE A 172 -13.92 8.85 7.69
CA ILE A 172 -13.07 10.02 7.59
C ILE A 172 -11.90 9.71 6.66
N LYS A 173 -11.47 10.72 5.89
CA LYS A 173 -10.26 10.68 5.09
C LYS A 173 -9.41 11.91 5.40
N LYS A 174 -8.13 11.91 5.00
CA LYS A 174 -7.29 13.11 5.10
C LYS A 174 -7.91 14.32 4.40
N GLU A 175 -8.61 14.11 3.27
CA GLU A 175 -9.29 15.17 2.52
C GLU A 175 -10.51 15.74 3.24
N THR A 176 -11.10 15.01 4.20
CA THR A 176 -12.22 15.52 5.02
C THR A 176 -11.76 16.06 6.38
N LEU A 177 -10.53 15.75 6.79
CA LEU A 177 -9.93 16.28 8.02
C LEU A 177 -9.22 17.61 7.83
N LEU A 178 -8.55 17.78 6.69
CA LEU A 178 -7.68 18.92 6.43
C LEU A 178 -8.31 19.89 5.45
N GLU A 179 -7.92 21.17 5.56
CA GLU A 179 -8.34 22.16 4.59
C GLU A 179 -7.69 21.88 3.22
N PRO A 180 -8.39 22.16 2.11
CA PRO A 180 -7.87 21.93 0.76
C PRO A 180 -6.47 22.48 0.48
N SER A 181 -6.15 23.65 1.05
CA SER A 181 -4.86 24.36 0.92
C SER A 181 -3.71 23.63 1.62
N GLU A 182 -3.98 22.89 2.70
CA GLU A 182 -2.97 22.16 3.46
C GLU A 182 -2.46 20.94 2.70
N LEU A 183 -3.34 20.36 1.87
CA LEU A 183 -2.99 19.22 1.02
C LEU A 183 -2.37 19.63 -0.31
N GLU A 184 -2.41 20.91 -0.68
CA GLU A 184 -2.00 21.39 -2.01
C GLU A 184 -0.55 21.05 -2.36
N HIS A 185 0.35 21.10 -1.38
CA HIS A 185 1.75 20.68 -1.55
C HIS A 185 1.90 19.20 -1.95
N PHE A 186 0.96 18.35 -1.53
CA PHE A 186 1.00 16.90 -1.73
C PHE A 186 0.17 16.43 -2.93
N ARG A 187 -0.83 17.20 -3.39
CA ARG A 187 -1.81 16.78 -4.42
C ARG A 187 -1.18 16.29 -5.71
N ASN A 188 -0.11 16.93 -6.17
CA ASN A 188 0.57 16.56 -7.41
C ASN A 188 1.54 15.39 -7.25
N HIS A 189 1.65 14.83 -6.03
CA HIS A 189 2.56 13.76 -5.67
C HIS A 189 1.80 12.62 -5.00
N SER A 190 1.22 11.72 -5.82
CA SER A 190 0.44 10.56 -5.35
C SER A 190 1.18 9.72 -4.28
N ASN A 191 2.49 9.54 -4.42
CA ASN A 191 3.31 8.82 -3.45
C ASN A 191 3.39 9.53 -2.09
N GLN A 192 3.39 10.87 -2.06
CA GLN A 192 3.38 11.61 -0.80
C GLN A 192 2.00 11.59 -0.15
N MET A 193 0.92 11.66 -0.94
CA MET A 193 -0.44 11.47 -0.45
C MET A 193 -0.63 10.08 0.18
N ALA A 194 -0.11 9.03 -0.44
CA ALA A 194 -0.11 7.69 0.12
C ALA A 194 0.78 7.57 1.37
N ALA A 195 1.88 8.32 1.44
CA ALA A 195 2.74 8.36 2.62
C ALA A 195 2.04 8.99 3.84
N LEU A 196 1.15 9.96 3.63
CA LEU A 196 0.31 10.50 4.71
C LEU A 196 -0.63 9.43 5.27
N ASP A 197 -1.30 8.66 4.39
CA ASP A 197 -2.15 7.55 4.83
C ASP A 197 -1.36 6.44 5.54
N TYR A 198 -0.12 6.18 5.14
CA TYR A 198 0.74 5.19 5.78
C TYR A 198 1.24 5.66 7.16
N TYR A 199 1.40 6.98 7.36
CA TYR A 199 1.85 7.53 8.62
C TYR A 199 0.82 7.33 9.74
N VAL A 200 -0.46 7.52 9.39
CA VAL A 200 -1.62 7.45 10.29
C VAL A 200 -1.90 6.01 10.72
#